data_AF-A0A3R7M0F0-F1
#
_entry.id   AF-A0A3R7M0F0-F1
#
_cell.length_a   1.000
_cell.length_b   1.000
_cell.length_c   1.000
_cell.angle_alpha   90.00
_cell.angle_beta   90.00
_cell.angle_gamma   90.00
#
_symmetry.space_group_name_H-M   'P 1'
#
loop_
_entity.id
_entity.type
_entity.pdbx_description
1 polymer ?
#
loop_
_entity_poly.entity_id
_entity_poly.type
_entity_poly.pdbx_seq_one_letter_code
_entity_poly.pdbx_strand_id
1 'polypeptide(L)'
;MQKLMTYVETLKPRYSVVVAIRPTGWEHSSDQGQGLENLASKQCGNVYMYGIPYSEHSSFNELKRFVQFIQPKKIIPTVNVGNPNSRRQMEKYFQEWQEKARQKDIGSLLRKQL
;
A
#
# COMPACT_ATOMS: atom_id res chain seq x y z
N MET A 1 6.82 17.20 -17.43
CA MET A 1 7.87 18.02 -16.79
C MET A 1 7.96 19.43 -17.34
N GLN A 2 7.87 19.66 -18.66
CA GLN A 2 7.89 21.01 -19.25
C GLN A 2 6.95 22.02 -18.55
N LYS A 3 5.67 21.65 -18.36
CA LYS A 3 4.66 22.50 -17.69
C LYS A 3 5.02 22.90 -16.26
N LEU A 4 5.64 21.99 -15.50
CA LEU A 4 6.07 22.26 -14.13
C LEU A 4 7.21 23.29 -14.11
N MET A 5 8.21 23.12 -14.97
CA MET A 5 9.33 24.06 -15.07
C MET A 5 8.84 25.45 -15.49
N THR A 6 7.90 25.55 -16.43
CA THR A 6 7.28 26.82 -16.82
C THR A 6 6.56 27.50 -15.66
N TYR A 7 5.83 26.75 -14.84
CA TYR A 7 5.18 27.29 -13.64
C TYR A 7 6.19 27.76 -12.60
N VAL A 8 7.29 27.03 -12.38
CA VAL A 8 8.33 27.42 -11.43
C VAL A 8 9.05 28.71 -11.86
N GLU A 9 9.22 28.94 -13.16
CA GLU A 9 9.79 30.19 -13.67
C GLU A 9 8.94 31.44 -13.33
N THR A 10 7.60 31.32 -13.25
CA THR A 10 6.74 32.47 -12.90
C THR A 10 6.90 32.90 -11.44
N LEU A 11 7.51 32.06 -10.61
CA LEU A 11 7.71 32.29 -9.18
C LEU A 11 9.02 33.02 -8.86
N LYS A 12 9.86 33.29 -9.88
CA LYS A 12 11.06 34.12 -9.74
C LYS A 12 10.69 35.61 -9.59
N PRO A 13 11.48 36.40 -8.83
CA PRO A 13 12.70 36.00 -8.11
C PRO A 13 12.44 35.43 -6.71
N ARG A 14 11.17 35.35 -6.28
CA ARG A 14 10.81 35.07 -4.88
C ARG A 14 11.29 33.71 -4.39
N TYR A 15 11.31 32.70 -5.26
CA TYR A 15 11.74 31.35 -4.90
C TYR A 15 12.82 30.85 -5.87
N SER A 16 13.89 30.28 -5.31
CA SER A 16 15.05 29.77 -6.05
C SER A 16 15.04 28.25 -6.20
N VAL A 17 14.33 27.53 -5.33
CA VAL A 17 14.25 26.07 -5.28
C VAL A 17 12.81 25.65 -5.02
N VAL A 18 12.38 24.55 -5.65
CA VAL A 18 11.06 23.96 -5.44
C VAL A 18 11.20 22.50 -5.02
N VAL A 19 10.52 22.14 -3.94
CA VAL A 19 10.37 20.76 -3.48
C VAL A 19 8.94 20.31 -3.72
N ALA A 20 8.78 19.27 -4.53
CA ALA A 20 7.49 18.69 -4.88
C ALA A 20 7.31 17.33 -4.21
N ILE A 21 6.17 17.14 -3.56
CA ILE A 21 5.74 15.87 -3.00
C ILE A 21 4.67 15.30 -3.94
N ARG A 22 4.90 14.08 -4.41
CA ARG A 22 3.92 13.33 -5.21
C ARG A 22 3.41 12.16 -4.38
N PRO A 23 2.21 12.23 -3.79
CA PRO A 23 1.62 11.07 -3.15
C PRO A 23 1.31 10.03 -4.23
N THR A 24 1.71 8.80 -3.96
CA THR A 24 1.49 7.64 -4.83
C THR A 24 0.99 6.48 -3.99
N GLY A 25 0.23 5.55 -4.59
CA GLY A 25 -0.18 4.31 -3.92
C GLY A 25 1.03 3.38 -3.69
N TRP A 26 0.92 2.13 -4.14
CA TRP A 26 2.06 1.21 -4.11
C TRP A 26 3.11 1.61 -5.15
N GLU A 27 4.18 2.28 -4.72
CA GLU A 27 5.42 2.35 -5.49
C GLU A 27 6.24 1.08 -5.19
N HIS A 28 6.39 0.22 -6.19
CA HIS A 28 7.16 -1.01 -6.08
C HIS A 28 8.66 -0.67 -6.19
N SER A 29 9.27 -0.25 -5.09
CA SER A 29 10.73 -0.36 -4.89
C SER A 29 10.97 -1.65 -4.11
N SER A 30 10.80 -2.80 -4.75
CA SER A 30 10.96 -4.11 -4.10
C SER A 30 12.38 -4.38 -3.58
N ASP A 31 13.38 -3.63 -4.05
CA ASP A 31 14.79 -3.81 -3.69
C ASP A 31 15.33 -2.82 -2.66
N GLN A 32 14.59 -1.75 -2.33
CA GLN A 32 15.03 -0.74 -1.36
C GLN A 32 13.90 -0.53 -0.36
N GLY A 33 14.13 -0.95 0.88
CA GLY A 33 13.10 -1.07 1.92
C GLY A 33 12.12 0.10 2.00
N GLN A 34 10.91 -0.17 2.51
CA GLN A 34 9.74 0.72 2.58
C GLN A 34 9.92 2.00 3.43
N GLY A 35 11.13 2.28 3.89
CA GLY A 35 11.43 3.43 4.72
C GLY A 35 11.66 4.71 3.90
N LEU A 36 11.34 5.84 4.53
CA LEU A 36 11.51 7.18 3.95
C LEU A 36 12.98 7.49 3.60
N GLU A 37 13.92 6.76 4.20
CA GLU A 37 15.35 6.85 3.96
C GLU A 37 15.79 6.45 2.54
N ASN A 38 14.98 5.67 1.82
CA ASN A 38 15.31 5.19 0.46
C ASN A 38 14.57 5.97 -0.64
N LEU A 39 13.93 7.09 -0.30
CA LEU A 39 13.19 7.88 -1.27
C LEU A 39 14.16 8.62 -2.22
N ALA A 40 14.37 8.05 -3.40
CA ALA A 40 15.11 8.69 -4.45
C ALA A 40 14.33 9.90 -5.00
N SER A 41 14.89 11.10 -4.84
CA SER A 41 14.33 12.29 -5.48
C SER A 41 14.66 12.32 -6.96
N LYS A 42 13.70 12.65 -7.82
CA LYS A 42 13.96 13.04 -9.20
C LYS A 42 14.28 14.54 -9.24
N GLN A 43 15.52 14.88 -9.54
CA GLN A 43 15.94 16.27 -9.71
C GLN A 43 15.87 16.70 -11.18
N CYS A 44 15.37 17.92 -11.43
CA CYS A 44 15.45 18.59 -12.72
C CYS A 44 15.72 20.09 -12.48
N GLY A 45 16.93 20.54 -12.76
CA GLY A 45 17.34 21.91 -12.43
C GLY A 45 17.23 22.18 -10.92
N ASN A 46 16.46 23.20 -10.57
CA ASN A 46 16.17 23.64 -9.20
C ASN A 46 14.90 23.02 -8.59
N VAL A 47 14.34 21.99 -9.24
CA VAL A 47 13.15 21.28 -8.78
C VAL A 47 13.53 19.88 -8.31
N TYR A 48 13.16 19.55 -7.08
CA TYR A 48 13.33 18.24 -6.47
C TYR A 48 11.95 17.61 -6.26
N MET A 49 11.73 16.41 -6.80
CA MET A 49 10.45 15.71 -6.69
C MET A 49 10.61 14.38 -5.97
N TYR A 50 9.84 14.18 -4.90
CA TYR A 50 9.80 12.97 -4.10
C TYR A 50 8.48 12.23 -4.35
N GLY A 51 8.57 10.97 -4.80
CA GLY A 51 7.43 10.05 -4.76
C GLY A 51 7.27 9.53 -3.34
N ILE A 52 6.10 9.75 -2.74
CA ILE A 52 5.84 9.30 -1.37
C ILE A 52 4.80 8.17 -1.42
N PRO A 53 5.13 6.96 -0.93
CA PRO A 53 4.17 5.86 -0.86
C PRO A 53 3.12 6.17 0.23
N TYR A 54 2.05 6.82 -0.17
CA TYR A 54 0.90 7.19 0.63
C TYR A 54 -0.31 6.41 0.13
N SER A 55 -0.65 5.33 0.82
CA SER A 55 -1.77 4.46 0.46
C SER A 55 -2.97 4.72 1.37
N GLU A 56 -4.12 5.02 0.77
CA GLU A 56 -5.43 5.03 1.44
C GLU A 56 -6.12 3.66 1.40
N HIS A 57 -5.46 2.68 0.77
CA HIS A 57 -5.90 1.29 0.73
C HIS A 57 -5.10 0.44 1.72
N SER A 58 -5.75 -0.57 2.29
CA SER A 58 -5.10 -1.52 3.18
C SER A 58 -3.97 -2.29 2.48
N SER A 59 -2.86 -2.45 3.18
CA SER A 59 -1.85 -3.43 2.83
C SER A 59 -2.37 -4.86 2.98
N PHE A 60 -1.65 -5.81 2.37
CA PHE A 60 -1.98 -7.22 2.45
C PHE A 60 -2.11 -7.71 3.90
N ASN A 61 -1.17 -7.29 4.77
CA ASN A 61 -1.15 -7.71 6.16
C ASN A 61 -2.25 -7.04 6.99
N GLU A 62 -2.59 -5.78 6.72
CA GLU A 62 -3.71 -5.09 7.39
C GLU A 62 -5.03 -5.75 7.02
N LEU A 63 -5.29 -6.00 5.74
CA LEU A 63 -6.50 -6.68 5.29
C LEU A 63 -6.59 -8.10 5.85
N LYS A 64 -5.49 -8.85 5.83
CA LYS A 64 -5.42 -10.19 6.44
C LYS A 64 -5.80 -10.15 7.92
N ARG A 65 -5.18 -9.25 8.69
CA ARG A 65 -5.48 -9.10 10.13
C ARG A 65 -6.95 -8.73 10.35
N PHE A 66 -7.50 -7.81 9.56
CA PHE A 66 -8.90 -7.42 9.63
C PHE A 66 -9.86 -8.59 9.36
N VAL A 67 -9.63 -9.35 8.29
CA VAL A 67 -10.43 -10.53 7.95
C VAL A 67 -10.36 -11.60 9.05
N GLN A 68 -9.17 -11.84 9.60
CA GLN A 68 -8.99 -12.80 10.69
C GLN A 68 -9.64 -12.34 12.01
N PHE A 69 -9.74 -11.03 12.23
CA PHE A 69 -10.41 -10.46 13.39
C PHE A 69 -11.93 -10.56 13.28
N ILE A 70 -12.52 -10.14 12.16
CA ILE A 70 -13.98 -10.15 11.95
C ILE A 70 -14.53 -11.56 11.70
N GLN A 71 -13.74 -12.46 11.10
CA GLN A 71 -14.15 -13.83 10.75
C GLN A 71 -15.46 -13.91 9.96
N PRO A 72 -15.56 -13.24 8.79
CA PRO A 72 -16.79 -13.25 8.00
C PRO A 72 -17.10 -14.65 7.44
N LYS A 73 -18.38 -14.98 7.32
CA LYS A 73 -18.85 -16.25 6.72
C LYS A 73 -18.56 -16.34 5.22
N LYS A 74 -18.55 -15.21 4.51
CA LYS A 74 -18.32 -15.12 3.07
C LYS A 74 -17.60 -13.82 2.74
N ILE A 75 -16.65 -13.88 1.81
CA ILE A 75 -15.93 -12.71 1.30
C ILE A 75 -16.27 -12.56 -0.19
N ILE A 76 -16.58 -11.34 -0.63
CA ILE A 76 -16.89 -11.02 -2.02
C ILE A 76 -15.91 -9.91 -2.45
N PRO A 77 -14.89 -10.19 -3.27
CA PRO A 77 -13.96 -9.16 -3.72
C PRO A 77 -14.65 -8.22 -4.72
N THR A 78 -14.35 -6.92 -4.63
CA THR A 78 -14.87 -5.87 -5.53
C THR A 78 -13.81 -5.29 -6.46
N VAL A 79 -12.52 -5.53 -6.17
CA VAL A 79 -11.37 -5.03 -6.94
C VAL A 79 -10.58 -6.21 -7.48
N ASN A 80 -9.89 -6.03 -8.62
CA ASN A 80 -9.12 -7.08 -9.32
C ASN A 80 -9.95 -8.31 -9.76
N VAL A 81 -11.24 -8.10 -10.04
CA VAL A 81 -12.19 -9.18 -10.38
C VAL A 81 -12.29 -9.52 -11.87
N GLY A 82 -11.73 -8.68 -12.75
CA GLY A 82 -11.82 -8.87 -14.21
C GLY A 82 -11.02 -10.07 -14.74
N ASN A 83 -10.02 -10.55 -13.99
CA ASN A 83 -9.16 -11.67 -14.39
C ASN A 83 -9.48 -12.94 -13.57
N PRO A 84 -9.82 -14.08 -14.21
CA PRO A 84 -10.05 -15.35 -13.52
C PRO A 84 -8.88 -15.84 -12.65
N ASN A 85 -7.63 -15.55 -13.04
CA ASN A 85 -6.44 -15.95 -12.28
C ASN A 85 -6.33 -15.13 -10.98
N SER A 86 -6.54 -13.82 -11.06
CA SER A 86 -6.55 -12.93 -9.89
C SER A 86 -7.66 -13.32 -8.90
N ARG A 87 -8.85 -13.67 -9.41
CA ARG A 87 -9.95 -14.18 -8.57
C ARG A 87 -9.56 -15.47 -7.84
N ARG A 88 -9.00 -16.45 -8.57
CA ARG A 88 -8.53 -17.71 -7.97
C ARG A 88 -7.44 -17.49 -6.92
N GLN A 89 -6.55 -16.53 -7.14
CA GLN A 89 -5.50 -16.20 -6.18
C GLN A 89 -6.05 -15.56 -4.91
N MET A 90 -6.98 -14.61 -5.03
CA MET A 90 -7.65 -14.00 -3.87
C MET A 90 -8.43 -15.04 -3.05
N GLU A 91 -9.16 -15.93 -3.72
CA GLU A 91 -9.90 -17.01 -3.06
C GLU A 91 -8.97 -17.91 -2.22
N LYS A 92 -7.80 -18.26 -2.75
CA LYS A 92 -6.79 -19.02 -1.99
C LYS A 92 -6.34 -18.28 -0.73
N TYR A 93 -6.07 -16.98 -0.82
CA TYR A 93 -5.70 -16.19 0.36
C TYR A 93 -6.83 -16.14 1.39
N PHE A 94 -8.06 -15.93 0.97
CA PHE A 94 -9.22 -15.89 1.88
C PHE A 94 -9.39 -17.21 2.66
N GLN A 95 -9.28 -18.34 1.97
CA GLN A 95 -9.34 -19.67 2.58
C GLN A 95 -8.22 -19.87 3.60
N GLU A 96 -6.98 -19.52 3.23
CA GLU A 96 -5.83 -19.61 4.13
C GLU A 96 -6.01 -18.75 5.39
N TRP A 97 -6.52 -17.52 5.24
CA TRP A 97 -6.68 -16.59 6.35
C TRP A 97 -7.74 -17.06 7.34
N GLN A 98 -8.89 -17.54 6.84
CA GLN A 98 -9.98 -18.07 7.65
C GLN A 98 -9.57 -19.35 8.40
N GLU A 99 -8.83 -20.25 7.74
CA GLU A 99 -8.33 -21.47 8.38
C GLU A 99 -7.39 -21.15 9.56
N LYS A 100 -6.45 -20.22 9.35
CA LYS A 100 -5.54 -19.77 10.43
C LYS A 100 -6.26 -19.05 11.56
N ALA A 101 -7.37 -18.36 11.30
CA ALA A 101 -8.18 -17.73 12.33
C ALA A 101 -8.90 -18.79 13.20
N ARG A 102 -9.50 -19.81 12.58
CA ARG A 102 -10.16 -20.92 13.29
C ARG A 102 -9.20 -21.69 14.20
N GLN A 103 -7.98 -21.97 13.71
CA GLN A 103 -6.96 -22.67 14.51
C GLN A 103 -6.55 -21.88 15.76
N LYS A 104 -6.43 -20.55 15.64
CA LYS A 104 -6.17 -19.69 16.81
C LYS A 104 -7.31 -19.72 17.81
N ASP A 105 -8.54 -19.74 17.35
CA ASP A 105 -9.72 -19.76 18.21
C ASP A 105 -9.79 -21.06 19.03
N ILE A 106 -9.64 -22.22 18.36
CA ILE A 106 -9.56 -23.54 19.01
C ILE A 106 -8.42 -23.59 20.04
N GLY A 107 -7.23 -23.13 19.66
CA GLY A 107 -6.07 -23.09 20.56
C GLY A 107 -6.23 -22.12 21.73
N SER A 108 -7.14 -21.15 21.65
CA SER A 108 -7.49 -20.26 22.76
C SER A 108 -8.51 -20.89 23.71
N LEU A 109 -9.48 -21.63 23.16
CA LEU A 109 -10.49 -22.37 23.93
C LEU A 109 -9.86 -23.48 24.77
N LEU A 110 -8.97 -24.27 24.18
CA LEU A 110 -8.25 -25.34 24.87
C LEU A 110 -7.40 -24.82 26.04
N ARG A 111 -6.87 -23.61 25.93
CA ARG A 111 -6.06 -22.97 27.00
C ARG A 111 -6.89 -22.38 28.14
N LYS A 112 -8.18 -22.12 27.94
CA LYS A 112 -9.08 -21.64 29.00
C LYS A 112 -9.66 -22.76 29.86
N GLN A 113 -9.46 -24.02 29.48
CA GLN A 113 -9.97 -25.20 30.18
C GLN A 113 -8.91 -25.90 31.07
N LEU A 114 -7.71 -25.33 31.17
CA LEU A 114 -6.63 -25.71 32.07
C LEU A 114 -6.36 -24.57 33.05
#